data_AF-A0A6G3RYJ8-F1
#
_entry.id   AF-A0A6G3RYJ8-F1
#
_cell.length_a   1.000
_cell.length_b   1.000
_cell.length_c   1.000
_cell.angle_alpha   90.00
_cell.angle_beta   90.00
_cell.angle_gamma   90.00
#
_symmetry.space_group_name_H-M   'P 1'
#
loop_
_entity.id
_entity.type
_entity.pdbx_description
1 polymer ?
#
loop_
_entity_poly.entity_id
_entity_poly.type
_entity_poly.pdbx_seq_one_letter_code
_entity_poly.pdbx_strand_id
1 'polypeptide(L)' 'MSDNQQETAAAQAAGIEDLQHAVVEQLMAVIGAPDDQDVADAADGAVRALDERLRAHAV' A
#
# COMPACT_ATOMS: atom_id res chain seq x y z
N MET A 1 -8.27 0.75 -29.79
CA MET A 1 -9.00 0.72 -28.50
C MET A 1 -8.33 -0.18 -27.46
N SER A 2 -7.17 -0.81 -27.75
CA SER A 2 -6.56 -1.81 -26.86
C SER A 2 -5.38 -1.29 -26.03
N ASP A 3 -4.69 -0.25 -26.49
CA ASP A 3 -3.47 0.27 -25.85
C ASP A 3 -3.73 0.98 -24.51
N ASN A 4 -4.90 1.60 -24.34
CA ASN A 4 -5.23 2.38 -23.14
C ASN A 4 -5.49 1.50 -21.89
N GLN A 5 -5.88 0.25 -22.07
CA GLN A 5 -6.12 -0.68 -20.96
C GLN A 5 -4.82 -1.26 -20.39
N GLN A 6 -3.80 -1.42 -21.25
CA GLN A 6 -2.51 -1.98 -20.87
C GLN A 6 -1.65 -0.98 -20.09
N GLU A 7 -1.74 0.31 -20.41
CA GLU A 7 -1.08 1.39 -19.67
C GLU A 7 -1.69 1.61 -18.27
N THR A 8 -3.02 1.44 -18.15
CA THR A 8 -3.72 1.57 -16.86
C THR A 8 -3.35 0.44 -15.90
N ALA A 9 -3.26 -0.80 -16.39
CA ALA A 9 -2.88 -1.96 -15.57
C ALA A 9 -1.43 -1.89 -15.07
N ALA A 10 -0.51 -1.39 -15.90
CA ALA A 10 0.89 -1.22 -15.51
C ALA A 10 1.06 -0.10 -14.46
N ALA A 11 0.35 1.02 -14.60
CA ALA A 11 0.35 2.09 -13.60
C ALA A 11 -0.28 1.65 -12.26
N GLN A 12 -1.30 0.79 -12.32
CA GLN A 12 -1.90 0.16 -11.15
C GLN A 12 -0.95 -0.79 -10.43
N ALA A 13 -0.22 -1.64 -11.18
CA ALA A 13 0.77 -2.55 -10.62
C ALA A 13 1.90 -1.80 -9.92
N ALA A 14 2.43 -0.73 -10.55
CA ALA A 14 3.43 0.14 -9.94
C ALA A 14 2.91 0.81 -8.64
N GLY A 15 1.67 1.30 -8.64
CA GLY A 15 1.05 1.87 -7.45
C GLY A 15 0.83 0.86 -6.32
N ILE A 16 0.62 -0.43 -6.62
CA ILE A 16 0.51 -1.49 -5.62
C ILE A 16 1.90 -1.83 -5.05
N GLU A 17 2.92 -1.93 -5.89
CA GLU A 17 4.30 -2.18 -5.45
C GLU A 17 4.81 -1.06 -4.53
N ASP A 18 4.52 0.20 -4.85
CA ASP A 18 4.86 1.35 -4.01
C ASP A 18 4.17 1.27 -2.63
N LEU A 19 2.90 0.86 -2.58
CA LEU A 19 2.21 0.66 -1.30
C LEU A 19 2.74 -0.53 -0.50
N GLN A 20 3.15 -1.62 -1.16
CA GLN A 20 3.76 -2.75 -0.48
C GLN A 20 5.09 -2.35 0.18
N HIS A 21 5.90 -1.53 -0.50
CA HIS A 21 7.15 -1.01 0.05
C HIS A 21 6.88 -0.12 1.28
N ALA A 22 5.91 0.78 1.18
CA ALA A 22 5.51 1.64 2.29
C ALA A 22 5.06 0.83 3.53
N VAL A 23 4.28 -0.24 3.32
CA VAL A 23 3.84 -1.13 4.41
C VAL A 23 5.02 -1.85 5.08
N VAL A 24 6.02 -2.29 4.31
CA VAL A 24 7.23 -2.92 4.86
C VAL A 24 8.05 -1.91 5.67
N GLU A 25 8.19 -0.67 5.20
CA GLU A 25 8.87 0.39 5.94
C GLU A 25 8.14 0.77 7.23
N GLN A 26 6.81 0.89 7.20
CA GLN A 26 6.01 1.10 8.41
C GLN A 26 6.15 -0.06 9.39
N LEU A 27 6.16 -1.32 8.92
CA LEU A 27 6.36 -2.48 9.79
C LEU A 27 7.73 -2.45 10.47
N MET A 28 8.79 -2.06 9.75
CA MET A 28 10.12 -1.88 10.34
C MET A 28 10.16 -0.75 11.37
N ALA A 29 9.44 0.35 11.13
CA ALA A 29 9.31 1.45 12.10
C ALA A 29 8.59 1.01 13.39
N VAL A 30 7.47 0.27 13.27
CA VAL A 30 6.74 -0.30 14.43
C VAL A 30 7.62 -1.25 15.24
N ILE A 31 8.45 -2.08 14.59
CA ILE A 31 9.41 -2.94 15.29
C ILE A 31 10.46 -2.13 16.05
N GLY A 32 10.88 -0.96 15.51
CA GLY A 32 11.84 -0.07 16.14
C GLY A 32 11.27 0.79 17.28
N ALA A 33 9.97 1.08 17.26
CA ALA A 33 9.27 1.89 18.25
C ALA A 33 7.86 1.35 18.53
N PRO A 34 7.73 0.20 19.23
CA PRO A 34 6.44 -0.48 19.41
C PRO A 34 5.47 0.27 20.33
N ASP A 35 5.98 1.16 21.19
CA ASP A 35 5.18 1.96 22.14
C ASP A 35 4.85 3.37 21.62
N ASP A 36 5.22 3.68 20.37
CA ASP A 36 4.94 4.98 19.76
C ASP A 36 3.57 4.94 19.06
N GLN A 37 2.61 5.68 19.64
CA GLN A 37 1.24 5.74 19.15
C GLN A 37 1.14 6.35 17.75
N ASP A 38 1.99 7.33 17.42
CA ASP A 38 1.97 7.98 16.10
C ASP A 38 2.45 7.00 15.01
N VAL A 39 3.43 6.16 15.35
CA VAL A 39 3.92 5.08 14.47
C VAL A 39 2.85 4.01 14.26
N ALA A 40 2.12 3.63 15.31
CA ALA A 40 1.02 2.67 15.24
C ALA A 40 -0.14 3.17 14.35
N ASP A 41 -0.53 4.44 14.53
CA ASP A 41 -1.62 5.05 13.75
C ASP A 41 -1.24 5.19 12.26
N ALA A 42 0.01 5.54 11.97
CA ALA A 42 0.52 5.59 10.59
C ALA A 42 0.53 4.21 9.92
N ALA A 43 0.92 3.16 10.64
CA ALA A 43 0.93 1.79 10.14
C ALA A 43 -0.50 1.27 9.86
N ASP A 44 -1.48 1.54 10.76
CA ASP A 44 -2.89 1.18 10.54
C ASP A 44 -3.44 1.84 9.26
N GLY A 45 -3.12 3.14 9.06
CA GLY A 45 -3.53 3.88 7.87
C GLY A 45 -3.01 3.27 6.56
N ALA A 46 -1.73 2.89 6.54
CA ALA A 46 -1.11 2.27 5.36
C ALA A 46 -1.70 0.90 5.02
N VAL A 47 -1.95 0.06 6.03
CA VAL A 47 -2.58 -1.25 5.84
C VAL A 47 -3.99 -1.11 5.28
N ARG A 48 -4.80 -0.17 5.78
CA ARG A 48 -6.15 0.09 5.25
C ARG A 48 -6.12 0.57 3.81
N ALA A 49 -5.21 1.48 3.47
CA ALA A 49 -5.07 2.00 2.11
C ALA A 49 -4.65 0.89 1.12
N LEU A 50 -3.80 -0.05 1.56
CA LEU A 50 -3.43 -1.22 0.77
C LEU A 50 -4.61 -2.18 0.60
N ASP A 51 -5.34 -2.48 1.68
CA ASP A 51 -6.52 -3.36 1.63
C ASP A 51 -7.62 -2.80 0.70
N GLU A 52 -7.87 -1.49 0.75
CA GLU A 52 -8.85 -0.84 -0.14
C GLU A 52 -8.44 -0.96 -1.61
N ARG A 53 -7.17 -0.72 -1.94
CA ARG A 53 -6.64 -0.88 -3.31
C ARG A 53 -6.69 -2.33 -3.78
N LEU A 54 -6.34 -3.30 -2.92
CA LEU A 54 -6.40 -4.72 -3.26
C LEU A 54 -7.83 -5.18 -3.51
N ARG A 55 -8.80 -4.74 -2.70
CA ARG A 55 -10.22 -5.02 -2.94
C ARG A 55 -10.72 -4.40 -4.24
N ALA A 56 -10.31 -3.17 -4.54
CA ALA A 56 -10.67 -2.52 -5.80
C ALA A 56 -10.07 -3.24 -7.03
N HIS A 57 -8.95 -3.95 -6.86
CA HIS A 57 -8.33 -4.77 -7.90
C HIS A 57 -8.90 -6.18 -8.03
N ALA A 58 -9.54 -6.70 -6.99
CA ALA A 58 -10.10 -8.04 -6.94
C ALA A 58 -11.50 -8.15 -7.58
N VAL A 59 -12.07 -7.02 -8.04
CA VAL A 59 -13.37 -6.90 -8.71
C VAL A 59 -13.14 -6.52 -10.18
#